data_AF-X1DUX9-F1
#
_entry.id   AF-X1DUX9-F1
#
_cell.length_a   1.000
_cell.length_b   1.000
_cell.length_c   1.000
_cell.angle_alpha   90.00
_cell.angle_beta   90.00
_cell.angle_gamma   90.00
#
_symmetry.space_group_name_H-M   'P 1'
#
loop_
_entity.id
_entity.type
_entity.pdbx_description
1 polymer ?
#
loop_
_entity_poly.entity_id
_entity_poly.type
_entity_poly.pdbx_seq_one_letter_code
_entity_poly.pdbx_strand_id
1 'polypeptide(L)'
;AAELGHMTVNKDGPRCNCGNYGCLEAYSSATGIKNRIKNRIKEGIKSKFLNLDSDDELLESLRLKLIFETARKGDRLTKDIVEEAISYLGIAIANIANILNPEMVVLVGGITNEGDKLLIPLREEVKKRAFYSNPLYTFISHFLFGEIFIKNG
;
A
#
# COMPACT_ATOMS: atom_id res chain seq x y z
N ALA A 1 6.74 20.63 1.80
CA ALA A 1 5.81 19.54 2.15
C ALA A 1 6.60 18.42 2.80
N ALA A 2 5.96 17.54 3.59
CA ALA A 2 6.62 16.34 4.09
C ALA A 2 6.57 15.26 2.99
N GLU A 3 7.71 14.99 2.35
CA GLU A 3 7.84 14.03 1.24
C GLU A 3 7.93 12.57 1.75
N LEU A 4 6.93 12.15 2.55
CA LEU A 4 6.93 10.84 3.22
C LEU A 4 6.94 9.66 2.23
N GLY A 5 6.39 9.85 1.02
CA GLY A 5 6.40 8.85 -0.05
C GLY A 5 7.82 8.48 -0.51
N HIS A 6 8.80 9.38 -0.32
CA HIS A 6 10.18 9.16 -0.73
C HIS A 6 11.09 8.64 0.39
N MET A 7 10.53 8.36 1.57
CA MET A 7 11.23 7.63 2.63
C MET A 7 11.59 6.22 2.14
N THR A 8 12.88 5.87 2.20
CA THR A 8 13.33 4.49 1.92
C THR A 8 12.86 3.57 3.04
N VAL A 9 12.01 2.61 2.69
CA VAL A 9 11.48 1.56 3.59
C VAL A 9 12.13 0.19 3.32
N ASN A 10 12.80 0.04 2.18
CA ASN A 10 13.65 -1.11 1.86
C ASN A 10 14.88 -0.65 1.07
N LYS A 11 16.09 -0.82 1.60
CA LYS A 11 17.31 -0.41 0.90
C LYS A 11 17.56 -1.16 -0.43
N ASP A 12 17.03 -2.37 -0.55
CA ASP A 12 17.19 -3.24 -1.72
C ASP A 12 15.88 -3.27 -2.56
N GLY A 13 15.02 -2.26 -2.36
CA GLY A 13 13.70 -2.20 -2.99
C GLY A 13 13.69 -1.76 -4.45
N PRO A 14 12.50 -1.67 -5.08
CA PRO A 14 12.36 -1.26 -6.48
C PRO A 14 12.78 0.20 -6.68
N ARG A 15 13.15 0.54 -7.91
CA ARG A 15 13.44 1.93 -8.29
C ARG A 15 12.18 2.79 -8.20
N CYS A 16 12.29 3.94 -7.56
CA CYS A 16 11.25 4.96 -7.47
C CYS A 16 11.37 5.97 -8.61
N ASN A 17 10.27 6.64 -8.95
CA ASN A 17 10.26 7.70 -9.96
C ASN A 17 11.15 8.91 -9.60
N CYS A 18 11.43 9.13 -8.30
CA CYS A 18 12.37 10.16 -7.85
C CYS A 18 13.85 9.79 -8.10
N GLY A 19 14.14 8.57 -8.57
CA GLY A 19 15.49 8.09 -8.87
C GLY A 19 16.14 7.22 -7.78
N ASN A 20 15.63 7.28 -6.54
CA ASN A 20 16.12 6.45 -5.42
C ASN A 20 15.54 5.02 -5.46
N TYR A 21 15.95 4.16 -4.53
CA TYR A 21 15.48 2.78 -4.38
C TYR A 21 14.69 2.57 -3.09
N GLY A 22 13.63 1.76 -3.22
CA GLY A 22 12.75 1.30 -2.15
C GLY A 22 12.08 2.39 -1.33
N CYS A 23 11.76 3.51 -1.97
CA CYS A 23 10.85 4.50 -1.43
C CYS A 23 9.46 3.87 -1.17
N LEU A 24 8.77 4.35 -0.13
CA LEU A 24 7.41 3.93 0.21
C LEU A 24 6.45 4.01 -1.00
N GLU A 25 6.56 5.07 -1.80
CA GLU A 25 5.74 5.28 -3.00
C GLU A 25 5.87 4.13 -4.00
N ALA A 26 7.08 3.60 -4.19
CA ALA A 26 7.34 2.50 -5.11
C ALA A 26 6.65 1.20 -4.68
N TYR A 27 6.27 1.08 -3.40
CA TYR A 27 5.54 -0.06 -2.85
C TYR A 27 4.04 0.15 -2.76
N SER A 28 3.60 1.31 -2.24
CA SER A 28 2.25 1.48 -1.71
C SER A 28 1.38 2.46 -2.48
N SER A 29 1.94 3.14 -3.50
CA SER A 29 1.14 3.96 -4.41
C SER A 29 0.45 3.11 -5.47
N ALA A 30 -0.61 3.64 -6.10
CA ALA A 30 -1.26 2.98 -7.22
C ALA A 30 -0.28 2.65 -8.35
N THR A 31 0.56 3.62 -8.71
CA THR A 31 1.59 3.49 -9.74
C THR A 31 2.65 2.46 -9.35
N GLY A 32 3.15 2.51 -8.10
CA GLY A 32 4.13 1.56 -7.59
C GLY A 32 3.64 0.12 -7.61
N ILE A 33 2.41 -0.12 -7.13
CA ILE A 33 1.76 -1.43 -7.18
C ILE A 33 1.64 -1.95 -8.62
N LYS A 34 1.13 -1.12 -9.55
CA LYS A 34 1.02 -1.51 -10.96
C LYS A 34 2.39 -1.85 -11.55
N ASN A 35 3.38 -0.98 -11.37
CA ASN A 35 4.73 -1.17 -11.92
C ASN A 35 5.36 -2.47 -11.40
N ARG A 36 5.19 -2.79 -10.11
CA ARG A 36 5.67 -4.06 -9.56
C ARG A 36 4.97 -5.26 -10.19
N ILE A 37 3.66 -5.20 -10.44
CA ILE A 37 2.94 -6.25 -11.19
C ILE A 37 3.50 -6.37 -12.63
N LYS A 38 3.67 -5.25 -13.34
CA LYS A 38 4.23 -5.25 -14.71
C LYS A 38 5.60 -5.92 -14.74
N ASN A 39 6.49 -5.56 -13.81
CA ASN A 39 7.84 -6.11 -13.76
C ASN A 39 7.83 -7.61 -13.51
N ARG A 40 7.02 -8.11 -12.57
CA ARG A 40 6.89 -9.55 -12.31
C ARG A 40 6.34 -10.31 -13.53
N ILE A 41 5.39 -9.74 -14.26
CA ILE A 41 4.87 -10.34 -15.51
C ILE A 41 5.96 -10.40 -16.58
N LYS A 42 6.75 -9.32 -16.74
CA LYS A 42 7.90 -9.28 -17.66
C LYS A 42 9.00 -10.28 -17.28
N GLU A 43 9.14 -10.59 -15.99
CA GLU A 43 10.00 -11.68 -15.47
C GLU A 43 9.41 -13.09 -15.71
N GLY A 44 8.23 -13.21 -16.31
CA GLY A 44 7.58 -14.48 -16.62
C GLY A 44 6.66 -15.02 -15.52
N ILE A 45 6.41 -14.25 -14.45
CA ILE A 45 5.45 -14.63 -13.41
C ILE A 45 4.04 -14.44 -13.93
N LYS A 46 3.28 -15.55 -13.96
CA LYS A 46 1.90 -15.54 -14.44
C LYS A 46 0.92 -15.21 -13.31
N SER A 47 -0.07 -14.37 -13.62
CA SER A 47 -1.30 -14.27 -12.83
C SER A 47 -2.30 -15.31 -13.32
N LYS A 48 -3.11 -15.84 -12.40
CA LYS A 48 -4.24 -16.73 -12.71
C LYS A 48 -5.45 -15.94 -13.23
N PHE A 49 -5.60 -14.68 -12.82
CA PHE A 49 -6.81 -13.89 -13.06
C PHE A 49 -6.56 -12.63 -13.91
N LEU A 50 -5.32 -12.19 -14.03
CA LEU A 50 -4.95 -11.12 -14.93
C LEU A 50 -4.40 -11.75 -16.21
N ASN A 51 -5.17 -11.69 -17.29
CA ASN A 51 -4.69 -12.03 -18.63
C ASN A 51 -4.01 -10.81 -19.23
N LEU A 52 -2.85 -10.50 -18.67
CA LEU A 52 -2.00 -9.42 -19.12
C LEU A 52 -0.89 -10.11 -19.90
N ASP A 53 -1.01 -10.09 -21.23
CA ASP A 53 0.17 -10.24 -22.07
C ASP A 53 1.15 -9.10 -21.74
N SER A 54 2.41 -9.17 -22.18
CA SER A 54 3.41 -8.10 -21.99
C SER A 54 3.06 -6.79 -22.73
N ASP A 55 1.78 -6.53 -22.95
CA ASP A 55 1.17 -5.34 -23.52
C ASP A 55 1.07 -4.24 -22.44
N ASP A 56 1.84 -3.17 -22.65
CA ASP A 56 1.95 -2.06 -21.71
C ASP A 56 0.63 -1.28 -21.55
N GLU A 57 -0.28 -1.28 -22.53
CA GLU A 57 -1.56 -0.54 -22.50
C GLU A 57 -2.57 -1.22 -21.56
N LEU A 58 -2.72 -2.54 -21.68
CA LEU A 58 -3.55 -3.33 -20.75
C LEU A 58 -3.05 -3.19 -19.32
N LEU A 59 -1.73 -3.19 -19.13
CA LEU A 59 -1.11 -3.02 -17.83
C LEU A 59 -1.33 -1.62 -17.22
N GLU A 60 -1.42 -0.56 -18.03
CA GLU A 60 -1.78 0.78 -17.56
C GLU A 60 -3.24 0.87 -17.08
N SER A 61 -4.14 0.20 -17.80
CA SER A 61 -5.57 0.20 -17.50
C SER A 61 -5.94 -0.52 -16.18
N LEU A 62 -5.00 -1.27 -15.61
CA LEU A 62 -5.21 -2.09 -14.42
C LEU A 62 -5.66 -1.21 -13.23
N ARG A 63 -6.85 -1.49 -12.70
CA ARG A 63 -7.41 -0.74 -11.56
C ARG A 63 -7.03 -1.39 -10.23
N LEU A 64 -6.72 -0.59 -9.21
CA LEU A 64 -6.43 -1.09 -7.85
C LEU A 64 -7.51 -2.05 -7.35
N LYS A 65 -8.79 -1.70 -7.54
CA LYS A 65 -9.92 -2.57 -7.15
C LYS A 65 -9.79 -3.99 -7.73
N LEU A 66 -9.42 -4.13 -9.00
CA LEU A 66 -9.25 -5.43 -9.63
C LEU A 66 -8.07 -6.20 -9.02
N ILE A 67 -6.94 -5.53 -8.76
CA ILE A 67 -5.75 -6.13 -8.13
C ILE A 67 -6.10 -6.72 -6.76
N PHE A 68 -6.82 -5.97 -5.93
CA PHE A 68 -7.26 -6.45 -4.63
C PHE A 68 -8.31 -7.57 -4.75
N GLU A 69 -9.20 -7.51 -5.74
CA GLU A 69 -10.15 -8.59 -6.02
C GLU A 69 -9.45 -9.90 -6.43
N THR A 70 -8.43 -9.84 -7.28
CA THR A 70 -7.68 -11.03 -7.70
C THR A 70 -6.83 -11.59 -6.57
N ALA A 71 -6.20 -10.73 -5.77
CA ALA A 71 -5.46 -11.14 -4.57
C ALA A 71 -6.36 -11.96 -3.62
N ARG A 72 -7.60 -11.51 -3.40
CA ARG A 72 -8.61 -12.23 -2.61
C ARG A 72 -9.04 -13.56 -3.20
N LYS A 73 -9.04 -13.69 -4.53
CA LYS A 73 -9.34 -14.96 -5.22
C LYS A 73 -8.16 -15.94 -5.19
N GLY A 74 -7.08 -15.61 -4.47
CA GLY A 74 -5.91 -16.48 -4.30
C GLY A 74 -4.91 -16.39 -5.45
N ASP A 75 -4.95 -15.32 -6.23
CA ASP A 75 -3.90 -15.03 -7.20
C ASP A 75 -2.58 -14.72 -6.48
N ARG A 76 -1.58 -15.60 -6.64
CA ARG A 76 -0.31 -15.47 -5.90
C ARG A 76 0.40 -14.15 -6.20
N LEU A 77 0.49 -13.76 -7.47
CA LEU A 77 1.18 -12.53 -7.87
C LEU A 77 0.57 -11.30 -7.19
N THR A 78 -0.72 -11.08 -7.37
CA THR A 78 -1.38 -9.89 -6.80
C THR A 78 -1.48 -9.95 -5.28
N LYS A 79 -1.60 -11.16 -4.70
CA LYS A 79 -1.54 -11.35 -3.26
C LYS A 79 -0.20 -10.90 -2.68
N ASP A 80 0.91 -11.40 -3.21
CA ASP A 80 2.25 -11.05 -2.74
C ASP A 80 2.51 -9.53 -2.87
N ILE A 81 2.10 -8.94 -3.99
CA ILE A 81 2.25 -7.49 -4.22
C ILE A 81 1.46 -6.67 -3.22
N VAL A 82 0.20 -7.04 -2.96
CA VAL A 82 -0.69 -6.35 -2.01
C VAL A 82 -0.18 -6.51 -0.58
N GLU A 83 0.24 -7.70 -0.17
CA GLU A 83 0.78 -7.96 1.17
C GLU A 83 2.05 -7.14 1.41
N GLU A 84 2.97 -7.08 0.44
CA GLU A 84 4.15 -6.20 0.52
C GLU A 84 3.76 -4.72 0.61
N ALA A 85 2.79 -4.26 -0.18
CA ALA A 85 2.34 -2.86 -0.13
C ALA A 85 1.80 -2.50 1.27
N ILE A 86 0.97 -3.36 1.86
CA ILE A 86 0.43 -3.15 3.21
C ILE A 86 1.55 -3.19 4.26
N SER A 87 2.49 -4.14 4.14
CA SER A 87 3.62 -4.26 5.06
C SER A 87 4.51 -3.01 5.06
N TYR A 88 4.93 -2.54 3.89
CA TYR A 88 5.78 -1.36 3.78
C TYR A 88 5.07 -0.06 4.17
N LEU A 89 3.76 0.05 3.92
CA LEU A 89 2.96 1.14 4.48
C LEU A 89 2.93 1.10 6.01
N GLY A 90 2.77 -0.09 6.60
CA GLY A 90 2.81 -0.28 8.06
C GLY A 90 4.17 0.08 8.67
N ILE A 91 5.26 -0.30 8.01
CA ILE A 91 6.63 0.10 8.40
C ILE A 91 6.76 1.62 8.42
N ALA A 92 6.33 2.30 7.35
CA ALA A 92 6.42 3.75 7.27
C ALA A 92 5.59 4.44 8.37
N ILE A 93 4.35 3.99 8.59
CA ILE A 93 3.49 4.54 9.65
C ILE A 93 4.12 4.32 11.03
N ALA A 94 4.68 3.13 11.31
CA ALA A 94 5.36 2.87 12.57
C ALA A 94 6.59 3.76 12.77
N ASN A 95 7.40 3.98 11.72
CA ASN A 95 8.54 4.89 11.78
C ASN A 95 8.09 6.32 12.12
N ILE A 96 7.04 6.81 11.45
CA ILE A 96 6.48 8.15 11.71
C ILE A 96 5.95 8.22 13.14
N ALA A 97 5.24 7.19 13.60
CA ALA A 97 4.67 7.17 14.93
C ALA A 97 5.73 7.14 16.03
N ASN A 98 6.84 6.42 15.83
CA ASN A 98 7.95 6.39 16.76
C ASN A 98 8.68 7.75 16.85
N ILE A 99 8.64 8.56 15.78
CA ILE A 99 9.30 9.88 15.74
C ILE A 99 8.38 10.97 16.31
N LEU A 100 7.11 10.96 15.93
CA LEU A 100 6.18 12.06 16.19
C LEU A 100 5.18 11.78 17.31
N ASN A 101 5.00 10.52 17.72
CA ASN A 101 4.00 10.08 18.69
C ASN A 101 2.60 10.70 18.44
N PRO A 102 2.04 10.59 17.21
CA PRO A 102 0.80 11.26 16.87
C PRO A 102 -0.39 10.55 17.51
N GLU A 103 -1.39 11.31 17.93
CA GLU A 103 -2.66 10.76 18.44
C GLU A 103 -3.49 10.07 17.34
N MET A 104 -3.26 10.44 16.07
CA MET A 104 -4.04 9.95 14.94
C MET A 104 -3.22 9.87 13.65
N VAL A 105 -3.47 8.83 12.86
CA VAL A 105 -3.01 8.72 11.46
C VAL A 105 -4.21 8.68 10.54
N VAL A 106 -4.26 9.62 9.58
CA VAL A 106 -5.29 9.69 8.55
C VAL A 106 -4.73 9.20 7.23
N LEU A 107 -5.35 8.18 6.64
CA LEU A 107 -4.98 7.67 5.31
C LEU A 107 -5.94 8.21 4.26
N VAL A 108 -5.39 8.71 3.15
CA VAL A 108 -6.13 9.27 2.02
C VAL A 108 -5.66 8.61 0.72
N GLY A 109 -6.56 8.49 -0.26
CA GLY A 109 -6.26 8.01 -1.61
C GLY A 109 -6.98 6.72 -1.99
N GLY A 110 -6.97 6.35 -3.27
CA GLY A 110 -7.82 5.28 -3.79
C GLY A 110 -7.62 3.88 -3.19
N ILE A 111 -6.46 3.62 -2.56
CA ILE A 111 -6.21 2.36 -1.86
C ILE A 111 -7.06 2.21 -0.59
N THR A 112 -7.50 3.31 0.01
CA THR A 112 -8.29 3.29 1.26
C THR A 112 -9.70 2.75 1.06
N ASN A 113 -10.16 2.64 -0.19
CA ASN A 113 -11.44 2.03 -0.56
C ASN A 113 -11.55 0.54 -0.20
N GLU A 114 -10.42 -0.11 0.11
CA GLU A 114 -10.40 -1.51 0.54
C GLU A 114 -10.83 -1.70 2.01
N GLY A 115 -10.97 -0.60 2.76
CA GLY A 115 -11.53 -0.59 4.11
C GLY A 115 -10.78 -1.54 5.07
N ASP A 116 -11.51 -2.37 5.81
CA ASP A 116 -10.96 -3.30 6.79
C ASP A 116 -9.94 -4.29 6.21
N LYS A 117 -10.04 -4.60 4.92
CA LYS A 117 -9.10 -5.51 4.24
C LYS A 117 -7.71 -4.89 4.10
N LEU A 118 -7.63 -3.57 4.05
CA LEU A 118 -6.38 -2.82 4.17
C LEU A 118 -6.05 -2.58 5.64
N LEU A 119 -7.03 -2.08 6.41
CA LEU A 119 -6.79 -1.54 7.74
C LEU A 119 -6.38 -2.58 8.78
N ILE A 120 -7.01 -3.75 8.78
CA ILE A 120 -6.69 -4.79 9.76
C ILE A 120 -5.23 -5.22 9.63
N PRO A 121 -4.75 -5.72 8.48
CA PRO A 121 -3.35 -6.12 8.35
C PRO A 121 -2.38 -4.95 8.50
N LEU A 122 -2.78 -3.73 8.09
CA LEU A 122 -1.96 -2.53 8.28
C LEU A 122 -1.76 -2.21 9.76
N ARG A 123 -2.83 -2.22 10.56
CA ARG A 123 -2.75 -1.99 12.02
C ARG A 123 -1.91 -3.06 12.71
N GLU A 124 -2.08 -4.32 12.32
CA GLU A 124 -1.25 -5.40 12.86
C GLU A 124 0.23 -5.20 12.52
N GLU A 125 0.54 -4.71 11.33
CA GLU A 125 1.93 -4.42 10.95
C GLU A 125 2.53 -3.25 11.73
N VAL A 126 1.74 -2.20 11.96
CA VAL A 126 2.14 -1.04 12.77
C VAL A 126 2.39 -1.47 14.21
N LYS A 127 1.48 -2.25 14.82
CA LYS A 127 1.61 -2.72 16.21
C LYS A 127 2.88 -3.53 16.45
N LYS A 128 3.34 -4.31 15.47
CA LYS A 128 4.59 -5.08 15.58
C LYS A 128 5.85 -4.21 15.70
N ARG A 129 5.78 -2.93 15.30
CA ARG A 129 6.95 -2.06 15.09
C ARG A 129 6.91 -0.77 15.88
N ALA A 130 5.72 -0.25 16.18
CA ALA A 130 5.55 0.94 17.00
C ALA A 130 5.85 0.59 18.48
N PHE A 131 6.48 1.51 19.21
CA PHE A 131 6.73 1.33 20.64
C PHE A 131 5.42 1.33 21.45
N TYR A 132 5.40 0.59 22.57
CA TYR A 132 4.21 0.27 23.38
C TYR A 132 3.41 1.46 23.93
N SER A 133 3.96 2.68 23.92
CA SER A 133 3.29 3.88 24.43
C SER A 133 2.40 4.59 23.39
N ASN A 134 2.29 4.06 22.16
CA ASN A 134 1.55 4.72 21.08
C ASN A 134 0.13 4.14 20.92
N PRO A 135 -0.94 4.82 21.42
CA PRO A 135 -2.32 4.47 21.09
C PRO A 135 -2.62 4.97 19.67
N LEU A 136 -2.07 4.32 18.66
CA LEU A 136 -2.30 4.71 17.27
C LEU A 136 -3.71 4.35 16.85
N TYR A 137 -4.56 5.37 16.73
CA TYR A 137 -5.82 5.26 16.03
C TYR A 137 -5.61 5.59 14.55
N THR A 138 -5.77 4.58 13.69
CA THR A 138 -5.82 4.82 12.24
C THR A 138 -7.26 5.10 11.84
N PHE A 139 -7.53 6.34 11.43
CA PHE A 139 -8.80 6.74 10.82
C PHE A 139 -8.62 6.79 9.31
N ILE A 140 -9.62 6.28 8.57
CA ILE A 140 -9.71 6.46 7.13
C ILE A 140 -10.87 7.42 6.89
N SER A 141 -10.58 8.58 6.29
CA SER A 141 -11.61 9.38 5.67
C SER A 141 -11.51 9.26 4.15
N HIS A 142 -12.67 9.08 3.53
CA HIS A 142 -12.81 9.24 2.09
C HIS A 142 -13.12 10.72 1.85
N PHE A 143 -12.17 11.51 1.35
CA PHE A 143 -12.46 12.87 0.91
C PHE A 143 -13.09 12.83 -0.50
N LEU A 144 -14.36 12.42 -0.54
CA LEU A 144 -15.33 13.01 -1.45
C LEU A 144 -16.20 13.90 -0.56
N PHE A 145 -16.40 15.17 -0.92
CA PHE A 145 -17.23 16.12 -0.17
C PHE A 145 -18.49 15.44 0.41
N GLY A 146 -18.54 15.25 1.74
CA GLY A 146 -19.63 14.57 2.44
C GLY A 146 -19.13 13.67 3.57
N GLU A 147 -19.24 14.16 4.80
CA GLU A 147 -18.76 13.56 6.04
C GLU A 147 -19.12 12.09 6.23
N ILE A 148 -18.17 11.27 6.72
CA ILE A 148 -18.46 10.02 7.42
C ILE A 148 -17.48 9.85 8.59
N PHE A 149 -18.04 9.74 9.79
CA PHE A 149 -17.34 9.45 11.05
C PHE A 149 -17.37 7.95 11.34
N ILE A 150 -16.24 7.36 11.72
CA ILE A 150 -16.22 6.05 12.39
C ILE A 150 -15.48 6.19 13.71
N LYS A 151 -16.24 6.41 14.78
CA LYS A 151 -15.83 6.21 16.16
C LYS A 151 -15.95 4.71 16.44
N ASN A 152 -14.88 4.03 16.83
CA ASN A 152 -15.01 2.76 17.54
C ASN A 152 -14.77 3.04 19.02
N GLY A 153 -15.64 2.44 19.84
CA GLY A 153 -15.79 2.69 21.28
C GLY A 153 -14.62 2.27 22.14
#